data_AF-A0A7Y2L3I7-F1
#
_entry.id   AF-A0A7Y2L3I7-F1
#
_cell.length_a   1.000
_cell.length_b   1.000
_cell.length_c   1.000
_cell.angle_alpha   90.00
_cell.angle_beta   90.00
_cell.angle_gamma   90.00
#
_symmetry.space_group_name_H-M   'P 1'
#
loop_
_entity.id
_entity.type
_entity.pdbx_description
1 polymer ?
#
loop_
_entity_poly.entity_id
_entity_poly.type
_entity_poly.pdbx_seq_one_letter_code
_entity_poly.pdbx_strand_id
1 'polypeptide(L)'
;MERTSNLQNPATSQNLSGWLNGFIGVVIFSGSLPATKVAVLEFDPVFLTLARATIAGVIALCMLLLLKAKRPQRSQLLSLLIVAIGVVVGFPMLTALALQHVTSAHSIVFLGLLPLATAAFGVLRGGERPRPAFWLFSILGSALVVTFALSQGLT
;
A
#
# COMPACT_ATOMS: atom_id res chain seq x y z
N MET A 1 16.13 12.27 -48.20
CA MET A 1 15.04 11.39 -47.72
C MET A 1 15.42 10.87 -46.33
N GLU A 2 15.33 11.69 -45.28
CA GLU A 2 15.79 11.30 -43.93
C GLU A 2 15.13 12.15 -42.83
N ARG A 3 13.79 12.15 -42.79
CA ARG A 3 13.01 12.85 -41.74
C ARG A 3 11.87 11.97 -41.20
N THR A 4 12.15 10.68 -40.99
CA THR A 4 11.21 9.74 -40.36
C THR A 4 11.90 9.08 -39.17
N SER A 5 11.57 9.50 -37.93
CA SER A 5 11.56 8.63 -36.72
C SER A 5 11.43 9.36 -35.37
N ASN A 6 11.54 10.70 -35.28
CA ASN A 6 11.48 11.40 -33.99
C ASN A 6 10.06 11.80 -33.54
N LEU A 7 9.12 10.84 -33.54
CA LEU A 7 7.82 10.97 -32.87
C LEU A 7 7.58 9.80 -31.92
N GLN A 8 8.62 9.38 -31.17
CA GLN A 8 8.40 8.60 -29.96
C GLN A 8 7.79 9.52 -28.90
N ASN A 9 6.47 9.55 -28.90
CA ASN A 9 5.64 10.24 -27.93
C ASN A 9 5.97 9.71 -26.51
N PRO A 10 6.64 10.49 -25.65
CA PRO A 10 7.05 10.03 -24.31
C PRO A 10 5.85 9.77 -23.38
N ALA A 11 4.66 10.24 -23.76
CA ALA A 11 3.44 10.14 -22.95
C ALA A 11 2.87 8.72 -22.87
N THR A 12 3.08 7.86 -23.88
CA THR A 12 2.51 6.50 -23.89
C THR A 12 3.34 5.51 -23.05
N SER A 13 4.67 5.65 -23.01
CA SER A 13 5.55 4.76 -22.24
C SER A 13 5.48 5.01 -20.74
N GLN A 14 5.31 6.26 -20.30
CA GLN A 14 5.11 6.59 -18.88
C GLN A 14 3.79 6.03 -18.33
N ASN A 15 2.73 6.06 -19.15
CA ASN A 15 1.45 5.47 -18.76
C ASN A 15 1.59 3.96 -18.54
N LEU A 16 2.17 3.21 -19.48
CA LEU A 16 2.31 1.76 -19.34
C LEU A 16 3.15 1.36 -18.12
N SER A 17 4.24 2.08 -17.84
CA SER A 17 5.06 1.84 -16.63
C SER A 17 4.26 2.08 -15.34
N GLY A 18 3.46 3.14 -15.29
CA GLY A 18 2.56 3.40 -14.16
C GLY A 18 1.52 2.29 -13.95
N TRP A 19 0.89 1.84 -15.04
CA TRP A 19 -0.08 0.73 -15.00
C TRP A 19 0.56 -0.60 -14.58
N LEU A 20 1.75 -0.92 -15.10
CA LEU A 20 2.48 -2.13 -14.76
C LEU A 20 2.92 -2.14 -13.30
N ASN A 21 3.53 -1.04 -12.82
CA ASN A 21 3.95 -0.91 -11.43
C ASN A 21 2.75 -0.97 -10.47
N GLY A 22 1.63 -0.34 -10.85
CA GLY A 22 0.37 -0.45 -10.10
C GLY A 22 -0.15 -1.88 -10.03
N PHE A 23 -0.16 -2.59 -11.16
CA PHE A 23 -0.59 -3.99 -11.22
C PHE A 23 0.29 -4.91 -10.37
N ILE A 24 1.62 -4.78 -10.46
CA ILE A 24 2.57 -5.52 -9.61
C ILE A 24 2.26 -5.26 -8.12
N GLY A 25 2.00 -4.00 -7.76
CA GLY A 25 1.57 -3.63 -6.42
C GLY A 25 0.30 -4.38 -5.99
N VAL A 26 -0.75 -4.36 -6.80
CA VAL A 26 -2.02 -5.06 -6.51
C VAL A 26 -1.80 -6.56 -6.29
N VAL A 27 -1.00 -7.21 -7.14
CA VAL A 27 -0.70 -8.64 -7.03
C VAL A 27 0.01 -8.94 -5.71
N ILE A 28 1.05 -8.18 -5.36
CA ILE A 28 1.80 -8.38 -4.11
C ILE A 28 0.90 -8.15 -2.88
N PHE A 29 0.11 -7.07 -2.89
CA PHE A 29 -0.71 -6.70 -1.74
C PHE A 29 -1.92 -7.63 -1.53
N SER A 30 -2.56 -8.09 -2.60
CA SER A 30 -3.74 -8.96 -2.51
C SER A 30 -3.48 -10.27 -1.76
N GLY A 31 -2.30 -10.89 -1.96
CA GLY A 31 -1.89 -12.10 -1.25
C GLY A 31 -1.34 -11.86 0.16
N SER A 32 -0.88 -10.65 0.47
CA SER A 32 -0.13 -10.36 1.69
C SER A 32 -0.95 -10.52 2.98
N LEU A 33 -2.22 -10.11 2.97
CA LEU A 33 -3.08 -10.17 4.17
C LEU A 33 -3.63 -11.57 4.45
N PRO A 34 -4.12 -12.34 3.46
CA PRO A 34 -4.43 -13.76 3.66
C PRO A 34 -3.23 -14.53 4.20
N ALA A 35 -2.03 -14.31 3.62
CA ALA A 35 -0.80 -14.93 4.11
C ALA A 35 -0.46 -14.50 5.55
N THR A 36 -0.68 -13.22 5.90
CA THR A 36 -0.49 -12.73 7.27
C THR A 36 -1.44 -13.39 8.25
N LYS A 37 -2.71 -13.52 7.88
CA LYS A 37 -3.74 -14.15 8.71
C LYS A 37 -3.40 -15.62 8.95
N VAL A 38 -2.92 -16.35 7.95
CA VAL A 38 -2.44 -17.73 8.11
C VAL A 38 -1.20 -17.78 9.00
N ALA A 39 -0.22 -16.92 8.78
CA ALA A 39 1.01 -16.92 9.55
C ALA A 39 0.81 -16.60 11.04
N VAL A 40 -0.14 -15.73 11.39
CA VAL A 40 -0.46 -15.40 12.79
C VAL A 40 -1.12 -16.57 13.54
N LEU A 41 -1.63 -17.59 12.84
CA LEU A 41 -2.11 -18.81 13.48
C LEU A 41 -0.96 -19.67 14.03
N GLU A 42 0.23 -19.57 13.42
CA GLU A 42 1.40 -20.38 13.78
C GLU A 42 2.49 -19.58 14.52
N PHE A 43 2.54 -18.26 14.30
CA PHE A 43 3.57 -17.38 14.87
C PHE A 43 2.96 -16.24 15.66
N ASP A 44 3.69 -15.81 16.71
CA ASP A 44 3.36 -14.61 17.46
C ASP A 44 3.34 -13.36 16.54
N PRO A 45 2.32 -12.48 16.63
CA PRO A 45 2.21 -11.28 15.81
C PRO A 45 3.40 -10.34 15.91
N VAL A 46 3.97 -10.18 17.11
CA VAL A 46 5.11 -9.28 17.35
C VAL A 46 6.34 -9.84 16.64
N PHE A 47 6.58 -11.14 16.77
CA PHE A 47 7.65 -11.82 16.04
C PHE A 47 7.50 -11.66 14.52
N LEU A 48 6.30 -11.88 13.98
CA LEU A 48 6.02 -11.72 12.55
C LEU A 48 6.26 -10.29 12.05
N THR A 49 5.80 -9.29 12.80
CA THR A 49 6.03 -7.88 12.47
C THR A 49 7.52 -7.54 12.49
N LEU A 50 8.24 -7.95 13.53
CA LEU A 50 9.67 -7.70 13.66
C LEU A 50 10.49 -8.41 12.57
N ALA A 51 10.15 -9.67 12.26
CA ALA A 51 10.81 -10.45 11.21
C ALA A 51 10.67 -9.75 9.84
N ARG A 52 9.45 -9.34 9.47
CA ARG A 52 9.21 -8.61 8.22
C ARG A 52 9.96 -7.29 8.16
N ALA A 53 9.89 -6.50 9.23
CA ALA A 53 10.57 -5.21 9.31
C ALA A 53 12.08 -5.37 9.19
N THR A 54 12.65 -6.38 9.85
CA THR A 54 14.10 -6.65 9.83
C THR A 54 14.56 -7.12 8.45
N ILE A 55 13.85 -8.08 7.84
CA ILE A 55 14.20 -8.58 6.49
C ILE A 55 14.12 -7.45 5.47
N ALA A 56 13.01 -6.69 5.45
CA ALA A 56 12.85 -5.56 4.54
C ALA A 56 13.91 -4.47 4.79
N GLY A 57 14.22 -4.18 6.06
CA GLY A 57 15.25 -3.22 6.44
C GLY A 57 16.66 -3.62 6.00
N VAL A 58 17.03 -4.90 6.16
CA VAL A 58 18.32 -5.43 5.71
C VAL A 58 18.44 -5.37 4.20
N ILE A 59 17.40 -5.80 3.46
CA ILE A 59 17.40 -5.72 1.99
C ILE A 59 17.51 -4.27 1.53
N ALA A 60 16.72 -3.36 2.11
CA ALA A 60 16.77 -1.94 1.78
C ALA A 60 18.16 -1.35 2.08
N LEU A 61 18.77 -1.69 3.21
CA LEU A 61 20.11 -1.24 3.56
C LEU A 61 21.15 -1.74 2.55
N CYS A 62 21.12 -3.03 2.19
CA CYS A 62 21.98 -3.61 1.17
C CYS A 62 21.83 -2.86 -0.16
N MET A 63 20.59 -2.58 -0.60
CA MET A 63 20.34 -1.82 -1.83
C MET A 63 20.87 -0.40 -1.75
N LEU A 64 20.68 0.32 -0.64
CA LEU A 64 21.19 1.68 -0.45
C LEU A 64 22.72 1.73 -0.49
N LEU A 65 23.39 0.72 0.08
CA LEU A 65 24.85 0.60 0.04
C LEU A 65 25.36 0.28 -1.37
N LEU A 66 24.74 -0.66 -2.07
CA LEU A 66 25.10 -1.04 -3.44
C LEU A 66 24.87 0.10 -4.44
N LEU A 67 23.75 0.81 -4.31
CA LEU A 67 23.38 1.93 -5.18
C LEU A 67 24.02 3.27 -4.76
N LYS A 68 24.83 3.28 -3.69
CA LYS A 68 25.46 4.49 -3.11
C LYS A 68 24.46 5.66 -2.96
N ALA A 69 23.28 5.36 -2.45
CA ALA A 69 22.19 6.33 -2.34
C ALA A 69 22.58 7.53 -1.45
N LYS A 70 22.16 8.73 -1.85
CA LYS A 70 22.43 9.97 -1.10
C LYS A 70 21.76 9.90 0.28
N ARG A 71 22.50 10.25 1.34
CA ARG A 71 21.96 10.29 2.70
C ARG A 71 20.87 11.36 2.82
N PRO A 72 19.79 11.08 3.60
CA PRO A 72 18.71 12.05 3.80
C PRO A 72 19.21 13.31 4.49
N GLN A 73 18.60 14.45 4.16
CA GLN A 73 18.90 15.72 4.83
C GLN A 73 18.32 15.73 6.25
N ARG A 74 18.92 16.50 7.16
CA ARG A 74 18.46 16.55 8.57
C ARG A 74 17.00 17.02 8.72
N SER A 75 16.54 17.88 7.83
CA SER A 75 15.15 18.33 7.75
C SER A 75 14.16 17.19 7.42
N GLN A 76 14.61 16.13 6.77
CA GLN A 76 13.78 14.99 6.37
C GLN A 76 13.70 13.91 7.46
N LEU A 77 14.60 13.94 8.46
CA LEU A 77 14.67 12.92 9.50
C LEU A 77 13.38 12.83 10.32
N LEU A 78 12.79 13.96 10.69
CA LEU A 78 11.55 13.97 11.48
C LEU A 78 10.39 13.35 10.70
N SER A 79 10.23 13.73 9.43
CA SER A 79 9.20 13.17 8.55
C SER A 79 9.42 11.67 8.32
N LEU A 80 10.67 11.25 8.10
CA LEU A 80 11.03 9.85 7.93
C LEU A 80 10.73 9.04 9.19
N LEU A 81 11.00 9.58 10.38
CA LEU A 81 10.73 8.91 11.65
C LEU A 81 9.23 8.74 11.90
N ILE A 82 8.42 9.76 11.60
CA ILE A 82 6.95 9.67 11.69
C ILE A 82 6.42 8.59 10.75
N VAL A 83 6.89 8.56 9.50
CA VAL A 83 6.48 7.55 8.50
C VAL A 83 6.94 6.16 8.93
N ALA A 84 8.16 6.01 9.42
CA ALA A 84 8.68 4.72 9.89
C ALA A 84 7.86 4.17 11.06
N ILE A 85 7.56 4.98 12.07
CA ILE A 85 6.74 4.58 13.22
C ILE A 85 5.35 4.16 12.75
N GLY A 86 4.70 4.96 11.88
CA GLY A 86 3.35 4.69 11.42
C GLY A 86 3.24 3.46 10.51
N VAL A 87 4.13 3.35 9.52
CA VAL A 87 4.00 2.34 8.43
C VAL A 87 4.71 1.03 8.76
N VAL A 88 5.82 1.06 9.50
CA VAL A 88 6.60 -0.16 9.81
C VAL A 88 6.10 -0.82 11.09
N VAL A 89 5.77 -0.02 12.11
CA VAL A 89 5.37 -0.55 13.43
C VAL A 89 3.86 -0.45 13.60
N GLY A 90 3.30 0.76 13.53
CA GLY A 90 1.91 1.04 13.88
C GLY A 90 0.92 0.23 13.03
N PHE A 91 0.95 0.42 11.71
CA PHE A 91 -0.02 -0.19 10.81
C PHE A 91 0.03 -1.73 10.82
N PRO A 92 1.19 -2.40 10.70
CA PRO A 92 1.25 -3.87 10.69
C PRO A 92 0.86 -4.48 12.02
N MET A 93 1.30 -3.89 13.14
CA MET A 93 0.97 -4.39 14.48
C MET A 93 -0.53 -4.23 14.76
N LEU A 94 -1.11 -3.06 14.48
CA LEU A 94 -2.54 -2.82 14.66
C LEU A 94 -3.38 -3.72 13.73
N THR A 95 -2.92 -3.95 12.50
CA THR A 95 -3.59 -4.83 11.54
C THR A 95 -3.51 -6.30 11.97
N ALA A 96 -2.36 -6.76 12.45
CA ALA A 96 -2.20 -8.11 12.96
C ALA A 96 -3.10 -8.34 14.19
N LEU A 97 -3.17 -7.37 15.12
CA LEU A 97 -4.05 -7.43 16.28
C LEU A 97 -5.53 -7.43 15.89
N ALA A 98 -5.92 -6.58 14.92
CA ALA A 98 -7.28 -6.55 14.41
C ALA A 98 -7.65 -7.90 13.76
N LEU A 99 -6.77 -8.48 12.95
CA LEU A 99 -6.99 -9.77 12.30
C LEU A 99 -7.16 -10.94 13.28
N GLN A 100 -6.70 -10.84 14.52
CA GLN A 100 -6.97 -11.85 15.55
C GLN A 100 -8.43 -11.83 16.04
N HIS A 101 -9.07 -10.66 16.01
CA HIS A 101 -10.41 -10.45 16.57
C HIS A 101 -11.51 -10.37 15.51
N VAL A 102 -11.12 -10.10 14.25
CA VAL A 102 -12.05 -9.79 13.17
C VAL A 102 -12.23 -11.01 12.26
N THR A 103 -13.48 -11.41 12.01
CA THR A 103 -13.80 -12.50 11.07
C THR A 103 -13.30 -12.17 9.66
N SER A 104 -13.02 -13.20 8.85
CA SER A 104 -12.48 -13.02 7.48
C SER A 104 -13.31 -12.06 6.62
N ALA A 105 -14.63 -12.02 6.82
CA ALA A 105 -15.55 -11.14 6.08
C ALA A 105 -15.35 -9.65 6.41
N HIS A 106 -15.21 -9.29 7.70
CA HIS A 106 -14.99 -7.89 8.11
C HIS A 106 -13.62 -7.35 7.70
N SER A 107 -12.61 -8.22 7.64
CA SER A 107 -11.24 -7.84 7.25
C SER A 107 -11.16 -7.36 5.79
N ILE A 108 -11.99 -7.93 4.89
CA ILE A 108 -12.07 -7.54 3.48
C ILE A 108 -12.66 -6.12 3.33
N VAL A 109 -13.64 -5.75 4.17
CA VAL A 109 -14.21 -4.40 4.17
C VAL A 109 -13.17 -3.37 4.55
N PHE A 110 -12.47 -3.62 5.66
CA PHE A 110 -11.43 -2.71 6.12
C PHE A 110 -10.36 -2.51 5.06
N LEU A 111 -9.98 -3.58 4.37
CA LEU A 111 -8.99 -3.54 3.31
C LEU A 111 -9.47 -2.78 2.06
N GLY A 112 -10.73 -2.94 1.67
CA GLY A 112 -11.29 -2.24 0.52
C GLY A 112 -11.55 -0.75 0.76
N LEU A 113 -11.76 -0.34 2.01
CA LEU A 113 -11.97 1.06 2.38
C LEU A 113 -10.65 1.82 2.62
N LEU A 114 -9.56 1.11 2.94
CA LEU A 114 -8.24 1.69 3.22
C LEU A 114 -7.70 2.61 2.10
N PRO A 115 -7.80 2.25 0.81
CA PRO A 115 -7.40 3.14 -0.28
C PRO A 115 -8.20 4.44 -0.32
N LEU A 116 -9.52 4.38 -0.08
CA LEU A 116 -10.38 5.56 -0.03
C LEU A 116 -10.02 6.46 1.17
N ALA A 117 -9.78 5.85 2.33
CA ALA A 117 -9.30 6.57 3.51
C ALA A 117 -7.94 7.24 3.24
N THR A 118 -6.99 6.50 2.63
CA THR A 118 -5.66 7.01 2.28
C THR A 118 -5.76 8.20 1.32
N ALA A 119 -6.63 8.12 0.32
CA ALA A 119 -6.88 9.22 -0.61
C ALA A 119 -7.49 10.44 0.09
N ALA A 120 -8.44 10.25 1.00
CA ALA A 120 -9.02 11.34 1.80
C ALA A 120 -7.97 12.04 2.67
N PHE A 121 -7.11 11.28 3.37
CA PHE A 121 -5.99 11.85 4.11
C PHE A 121 -4.96 12.52 3.19
N GLY A 122 -4.74 12.00 1.98
CA GLY A 122 -3.91 12.62 0.96
C GLY A 122 -4.41 14.01 0.53
N VAL A 123 -5.72 14.15 0.34
CA VAL A 123 -6.34 15.46 0.07
C VAL A 123 -6.26 16.40 1.27
N LEU A 124 -6.58 15.92 2.47
CA LEU A 124 -6.59 16.74 3.68
C LEU A 124 -5.19 17.23 4.07
N ARG A 125 -4.18 16.36 3.98
CA ARG A 125 -2.82 16.65 4.45
C ARG A 125 -1.89 17.18 3.36
N GLY A 126 -2.07 16.71 2.12
CA GLY A 126 -1.23 17.06 0.98
C GLY A 126 -1.81 18.16 0.08
N GLY A 127 -3.10 18.50 0.26
CA GLY A 127 -3.79 19.45 -0.62
C GLY A 127 -3.96 18.93 -2.05
N GLU A 128 -3.77 17.63 -2.27
CA GLU A 128 -3.96 17.01 -3.57
C GLU A 128 -5.42 17.16 -4.00
N ARG A 129 -5.65 17.43 -5.30
CA ARG A 129 -7.01 17.56 -5.86
C ARG A 129 -7.25 16.45 -6.89
N PRO A 130 -7.66 15.25 -6.44
CA PRO A 130 -8.00 14.16 -7.34
C PRO A 130 -9.13 14.57 -8.28
N ARG A 131 -9.10 14.03 -9.50
CA ARG A 131 -10.17 14.27 -10.48
C ARG A 131 -11.52 13.75 -9.94
N PRO A 132 -12.66 14.38 -10.26
CA PRO A 132 -13.98 13.90 -9.83
C PRO A 132 -14.26 12.43 -10.18
N ALA A 133 -13.76 11.97 -11.34
CA ALA A 133 -13.86 10.58 -11.75
C ALA A 133 -13.20 9.60 -10.74
N PHE A 134 -12.07 9.97 -10.14
CA PHE A 134 -11.41 9.16 -9.13
C PHE A 134 -12.32 8.93 -7.91
N TRP A 135 -13.01 9.97 -7.45
CA TRP A 135 -13.94 9.87 -6.33
C TRP A 135 -15.14 8.99 -6.67
N LEU A 136 -15.70 9.15 -7.87
CA LEU A 136 -16.81 8.33 -8.33
C LEU A 136 -16.43 6.83 -8.31
N PHE A 137 -15.31 6.46 -8.93
CA PHE A 137 -14.86 5.07 -8.96
C PHE A 137 -14.42 4.56 -7.58
N SER A 138 -13.81 5.40 -6.73
CA SER A 138 -13.42 5.02 -5.37
C SER A 138 -14.64 4.74 -4.48
N ILE A 139 -15.68 5.57 -4.59
CA ILE A 139 -16.95 5.38 -3.87
C ILE A 139 -17.67 4.14 -4.40
N LEU A 140 -17.75 3.96 -5.71
CA LEU A 140 -18.34 2.76 -6.32
C LEU A 140 -17.63 1.48 -5.88
N GLY A 141 -16.29 1.44 -5.95
CA GLY A 141 -15.50 0.30 -5.51
C GLY A 141 -15.70 0.01 -4.02
N SER A 142 -15.70 1.05 -3.18
CA SER A 142 -15.95 0.93 -1.74
C SER A 142 -17.36 0.38 -1.45
N ALA A 143 -18.37 0.88 -2.15
CA ALA A 143 -19.76 0.43 -2.02
C ALA A 143 -19.90 -1.05 -2.43
N LEU A 144 -19.23 -1.48 -3.49
CA LEU A 144 -19.21 -2.89 -3.92
C LEU A 144 -18.59 -3.80 -2.84
N VAL A 145 -17.46 -3.39 -2.25
CA VAL A 145 -16.81 -4.16 -1.18
C VAL A 145 -17.71 -4.26 0.06
N VAL A 146 -18.31 -3.15 0.48
CA VAL A 146 -19.24 -3.12 1.62
C VAL A 146 -20.45 -4.01 1.35
N THR A 147 -21.05 -3.90 0.16
CA THR A 147 -22.22 -4.70 -0.24
C THR A 147 -21.87 -6.19 -0.29
N PHE A 148 -20.70 -6.55 -0.83
CA PHE A 148 -20.22 -7.93 -0.83
C PHE A 148 -20.05 -8.48 0.58
N ALA A 149 -19.45 -7.72 1.49
CA ALA A 149 -19.27 -8.17 2.86
C ALA A 149 -20.59 -8.32 3.63
N LEU A 150 -21.56 -7.42 3.38
CA LEU A 150 -22.92 -7.56 3.90
C LEU A 150 -23.59 -8.84 3.37
N SER A 151 -23.38 -9.18 2.09
CA SER A 151 -23.94 -10.39 1.47
C SER A 151 -23.30 -11.69 1.97
N GLN A 152 -22.03 -11.64 2.41
CA GLN A 152 -21.29 -12.78 2.95
C GLN A 152 -21.55 -13.06 4.44
N GLY A 153 -22.53 -12.38 5.04
CA GLY A 153 -22.95 -12.61 6.42
C GLY A 153 -22.15 -11.77 7.42
N LEU A 154 -22.68 -10.58 7.72
CA LEU A 154 -22.41 -9.89 8.98
C LEU A 154 -23.19 -10.64 10.09
N THR A 155 -22.69 -11.78 10.54
CA THR A 155 -23.17 -12.46 11.77
C THR A 155 -22.01 -12.67 12.71
#